data_AF-A0A520B423-F1
#
_entry.id   AF-A0A520B423-F1
#
_cell.length_a   1.000
_cell.length_b   1.000
_cell.length_c   1.000
_cell.angle_alpha   90.00
_cell.angle_beta   90.00
_cell.angle_gamma   90.00
#
_symmetry.space_group_name_H-M   'P 1'
#
loop_
_entity.id
_entity.type
_entity.pdbx_description
1 polymer ?
#
loop_
_entity_poly.entity_id
_entity_poly.type
_entity_poly.pdbx_seq_one_letter_code
_entity_poly.pdbx_strand_id
1 'polypeptide(L)'
;MRRAAALWSSLSGLLLACLCLGPCLAAAAAQPADEDGYRLWLRYAALPAAQRARVPAGGIASLAPDSPTVRAARAELQRGLDGLLGRPAGAADGNAVTDGGIVLARAADLPADAAVQPRLQLLGTEGYL
;
A
#
# COMPACT_ATOMS: atom_id res chain seq x y z
N MET A 1 2.98 -39.85 -52.51
CA MET A 1 3.86 -38.68 -52.23
C MET A 1 3.10 -37.40 -51.82
N ARG A 2 1.90 -37.11 -52.33
CA ARG A 2 1.15 -35.87 -51.99
C ARG A 2 0.62 -35.76 -50.55
N ARG A 3 0.38 -36.87 -49.85
CA ARG A 3 -0.17 -36.89 -48.48
C ARG A 3 0.84 -36.48 -47.39
N ALA A 4 2.14 -36.70 -47.62
CA ALA A 4 3.20 -36.35 -46.66
C ALA A 4 3.47 -34.83 -46.61
N ALA A 5 3.39 -34.14 -47.75
CA ALA A 5 3.56 -32.69 -47.83
C ALA A 5 2.44 -31.91 -47.12
N ALA A 6 1.19 -32.38 -47.23
CA ALA A 6 0.04 -31.76 -46.57
C ALA A 6 0.09 -31.89 -45.03
N LEU A 7 0.60 -33.00 -44.52
CA LEU A 7 0.83 -33.21 -43.09
C LEU A 7 1.93 -32.28 -42.56
N TRP A 8 3.01 -32.08 -43.32
CA TRP A 8 4.07 -31.14 -42.94
C TRP A 8 3.61 -29.67 -42.93
N SER A 9 2.78 -29.25 -43.88
CA SER A 9 2.21 -27.90 -43.89
C SER A 9 1.26 -27.65 -42.70
N SER A 10 0.53 -28.68 -42.28
CA SER A 10 -0.40 -28.61 -41.14
C SER A 10 0.35 -28.56 -39.80
N LEU A 11 1.44 -29.32 -39.67
CA LEU A 11 2.32 -29.30 -38.49
C LEU A 11 3.05 -27.95 -38.32
N SER A 12 3.56 -27.39 -39.43
CA SER A 12 4.23 -26.08 -39.42
C SER A 12 3.29 -24.92 -39.09
N GLY A 13 2.04 -24.98 -39.57
CA GLY A 13 1.01 -23.98 -39.24
C GLY A 13 0.61 -24.02 -37.76
N LEU A 14 0.51 -25.22 -37.18
CA LEU A 14 0.21 -25.41 -35.75
C LEU A 14 1.37 -24.91 -34.86
N LEU A 15 2.61 -25.17 -35.25
CA LEU A 15 3.83 -24.69 -34.58
C LEU A 15 3.94 -23.17 -34.59
N LEU A 16 3.67 -22.52 -35.73
CA LEU A 16 3.66 -21.05 -35.82
C LEU A 16 2.52 -20.43 -34.99
N ALA A 17 1.33 -21.02 -35.00
CA ALA A 17 0.22 -20.56 -34.17
C ALA A 17 0.54 -20.65 -32.68
N CYS A 18 1.17 -21.74 -32.22
CA CYS A 18 1.60 -21.88 -30.83
C CYS A 18 2.69 -20.87 -30.45
N LEU A 19 3.64 -20.60 -31.36
CA LEU A 19 4.72 -19.65 -31.13
C LEU A 19 4.22 -18.19 -31.04
N CYS A 20 3.16 -17.85 -31.78
CA CYS A 20 2.56 -16.51 -31.77
C CYS A 20 1.54 -16.30 -30.64
N LEU A 21 0.77 -17.33 -30.26
CA LEU A 21 -0.29 -17.21 -29.24
C LEU A 21 0.21 -17.42 -27.80
N GLY A 22 1.27 -18.22 -27.60
CA GLY A 22 1.85 -18.47 -26.28
C GLY A 22 2.29 -17.22 -25.51
N PRO A 23 2.99 -16.25 -26.15
CA PRO A 23 3.44 -15.03 -25.48
C PRO A 23 2.30 -14.09 -25.06
N CYS A 24 1.22 -14.01 -25.84
CA CYS A 24 0.07 -13.15 -25.52
C CYS A 24 -0.72 -13.65 -24.30
N LEU A 25 -0.80 -14.97 -24.12
CA LEU A 25 -1.46 -15.58 -22.96
C LEU A 25 -0.62 -15.47 -21.67
N ALA A 26 0.70 -15.54 -21.78
CA ALA A 26 1.60 -15.39 -20.64
C ALA A 26 1.66 -13.95 -20.08
N ALA A 27 1.53 -12.94 -20.95
CA ALA A 27 1.52 -11.53 -20.53
C ALA A 27 0.27 -11.17 -19.69
N ALA A 28 -0.88 -11.79 -19.96
CA ALA A 28 -2.09 -11.59 -19.16
C ALA A 28 -2.01 -12.25 -17.77
N ALA A 29 -1.21 -13.31 -17.62
CA ALA A 29 -1.02 -14.02 -16.36
C ALA A 29 0.00 -13.35 -15.41
N ALA A 30 0.64 -12.26 -15.83
CA ALA A 30 1.61 -11.54 -15.02
C ALA A 30 0.97 -10.62 -13.95
N GLN A 31 -0.35 -10.44 -13.96
CA GLN A 31 -1.04 -9.80 -12.86
C GLN A 31 -1.14 -10.80 -11.69
N PRO A 32 -0.72 -10.43 -10.47
CA PRO A 32 -1.00 -11.24 -9.29
C PRO A 32 -2.50 -11.51 -9.27
N ALA A 33 -2.89 -12.77 -9.03
CA ALA A 33 -4.26 -13.26 -9.21
C ALA A 33 -5.35 -12.57 -8.36
N ASP A 34 -5.01 -11.52 -7.60
CA ASP A 34 -5.87 -10.78 -6.67
C ASP A 34 -5.87 -9.25 -6.94
N GLU A 35 -5.29 -8.80 -8.06
CA GLU A 35 -5.23 -7.36 -8.39
C GLU A 35 -6.25 -7.02 -9.49
N ASP A 36 -7.48 -6.69 -9.08
CA ASP A 36 -8.59 -6.27 -9.96
C ASP A 36 -8.56 -4.76 -10.31
N GLY A 37 -7.62 -4.02 -9.73
CA GLY A 37 -7.45 -2.57 -9.93
C GLY A 37 -8.34 -1.69 -9.05
N TYR A 38 -9.24 -2.24 -8.25
CA TYR A 38 -10.15 -1.46 -7.39
C TYR A 38 -9.40 -0.57 -6.39
N ARG A 39 -8.30 -1.09 -5.83
CA ARG A 39 -7.49 -0.36 -4.82
C ARG A 39 -6.58 0.70 -5.40
N LEU A 40 -6.42 0.77 -6.73
CA LEU A 40 -5.50 1.68 -7.40
C LEU A 40 -4.11 1.66 -6.73
N TRP A 41 -3.63 2.80 -6.22
CA TRP A 41 -2.35 2.92 -5.54
C TRP A 41 -2.40 2.58 -4.04
N LEU A 42 -3.58 2.47 -3.42
CA LEU A 42 -3.77 2.18 -2.00
C LEU A 42 -3.83 0.67 -1.71
N ARG A 43 -2.84 -0.07 -2.23
CA ARG A 43 -2.80 -1.54 -2.15
C ARG A 43 -2.43 -2.05 -0.76
N TYR A 44 -1.61 -1.28 -0.04
CA TYR A 44 -1.07 -1.61 1.29
C TYR A 44 -0.53 -3.05 1.40
N ALA A 45 0.13 -3.54 0.34
CA ALA A 45 0.69 -4.89 0.33
C ALA A 45 1.87 -5.00 1.29
N ALA A 46 2.01 -6.17 1.93
CA ALA A 46 3.07 -6.40 2.91
C ALA A 46 4.46 -6.10 2.35
N LEU A 47 5.24 -5.31 3.08
CA LEU A 47 6.61 -4.98 2.74
C LEU A 47 7.52 -6.22 2.88
N PRO A 48 8.66 -6.25 2.16
CA PRO A 48 9.71 -7.23 2.39
C PRO A 48 10.08 -7.35 3.87
N ALA A 49 10.34 -8.57 4.34
CA ALA A 49 10.57 -8.85 5.77
C ALA A 49 11.68 -7.97 6.40
N ALA A 50 12.76 -7.71 5.67
CA ALA A 50 13.86 -6.85 6.13
C ALA A 50 13.43 -5.38 6.36
N GLN A 51 12.44 -4.89 5.62
CA GLN A 51 11.90 -3.54 5.83
C GLN A 51 10.95 -3.52 7.02
N ARG A 52 10.08 -4.54 7.13
CA ARG A 52 9.15 -4.69 8.28
C ARG A 52 9.88 -4.77 9.61
N ALA A 53 11.02 -5.47 9.65
CA ALA A 53 11.85 -5.61 10.85
C ALA A 53 12.47 -4.29 11.36
N ARG A 54 12.54 -3.24 10.51
CA ARG A 54 13.06 -1.92 10.89
C ARG A 54 11.99 -1.01 11.50
N VAL A 55 10.72 -1.36 11.36
CA VAL A 55 9.61 -0.54 11.85
C VAL A 55 9.30 -0.93 13.30
N PRO A 56 9.46 0.00 14.26
CA PRO A 56 9.20 -0.30 15.67
C PRO A 56 7.73 -0.69 15.92
N ALA A 57 7.48 -1.32 17.05
CA ALA A 57 6.12 -1.67 17.50
C ALA A 57 5.42 -0.47 18.16
N GLY A 58 5.38 0.68 17.47
CA GLY A 58 4.68 1.87 17.94
C GLY A 58 3.17 1.83 17.63
N GLY A 59 2.39 2.58 18.41
CA GLY A 59 0.96 2.78 18.18
C GLY A 59 0.64 4.08 17.42
N ILE A 60 -0.64 4.25 17.08
CA ILE A 60 -1.18 5.49 16.50
C ILE A 60 -1.89 6.28 17.61
N ALA A 61 -1.29 7.38 18.05
CA ALA A 61 -1.94 8.32 18.97
C ALA A 61 -2.66 9.42 18.20
N SER A 62 -3.79 9.90 18.70
CA SER A 62 -4.37 11.16 18.22
C SER A 62 -4.57 12.11 19.39
N LEU A 63 -4.02 13.31 19.26
CA LEU A 63 -4.20 14.42 20.19
C LEU A 63 -5.25 15.41 19.67
N ALA A 64 -5.59 15.33 18.38
CA ALA A 64 -6.66 16.11 17.80
C ALA A 64 -8.04 15.71 18.36
N PRO A 65 -8.96 16.66 18.54
CA PRO A 65 -10.34 16.35 18.90
C PRO A 65 -11.00 15.40 17.89
N ASP A 66 -11.88 14.53 18.39
CA ASP A 66 -12.61 13.59 17.54
C ASP A 66 -13.46 14.34 16.50
N SER A 67 -13.36 13.90 15.25
CA SER A 67 -14.10 14.43 14.11
C SER A 67 -14.16 13.38 13.00
N PRO A 68 -15.11 13.48 12.05
CA PRO A 68 -15.17 12.55 10.92
C PRO A 68 -13.84 12.42 10.17
N THR A 69 -13.12 13.53 9.97
CA THR A 69 -11.82 13.55 9.30
C THR A 69 -10.74 12.85 10.11
N VAL A 70 -10.67 13.10 11.42
CA VAL A 70 -9.68 12.43 12.31
C VAL A 70 -9.94 10.93 12.37
N ARG A 71 -11.21 10.50 12.42
CA ARG A 71 -11.56 9.06 12.37
C ARG A 71 -11.16 8.43 11.04
N ALA A 72 -11.43 9.10 9.92
CA ALA A 72 -11.02 8.61 8.61
C ALA A 72 -9.49 8.49 8.49
N ALA A 73 -8.75 9.52 8.92
CA ALA A 73 -7.29 9.51 8.91
C ALA A 73 -6.71 8.38 9.78
N ARG A 74 -7.25 8.18 10.98
CA ARG A 74 -6.86 7.09 11.87
C ARG A 74 -7.16 5.72 11.25
N ALA A 75 -8.37 5.54 10.71
CA ALA A 75 -8.78 4.28 10.09
C ALA A 75 -7.92 3.92 8.88
N GLU A 76 -7.57 4.90 8.04
CA GLU A 76 -6.70 4.67 6.88
C GLU A 76 -5.24 4.43 7.27
N LEU A 77 -4.72 5.13 8.27
CA LEU A 77 -3.38 4.86 8.78
C LEU A 77 -3.28 3.46 9.39
N GLN A 78 -4.31 3.03 10.14
CA GLN A 78 -4.41 1.68 10.68
C GLN A 78 -4.44 0.64 9.55
N ARG A 79 -5.37 0.78 8.60
CA ARG A 79 -5.50 -0.11 7.43
C ARG A 79 -4.19 -0.22 6.65
N GLY A 80 -3.54 0.93 6.43
CA GLY A 80 -2.30 1.02 5.68
C GLY A 80 -1.14 0.34 6.38
N LEU A 81 -0.92 0.63 7.66
CA LEU A 81 0.18 0.04 8.42
C LEU A 81 -0.04 -1.45 8.69
N ASP A 82 -1.27 -1.88 8.96
CA ASP A 82 -1.59 -3.30 9.14
C ASP A 82 -1.25 -4.11 7.90
N GLY A 83 -1.63 -3.60 6.72
CA GLY A 83 -1.29 -4.20 5.44
C GLY A 83 0.22 -4.21 5.18
N LEU A 84 0.87 -3.04 5.25
CA LEU A 84 2.29 -2.88 4.96
C LEU A 84 3.20 -3.69 5.92
N LEU A 85 2.83 -3.80 7.20
CA LEU A 85 3.61 -4.51 8.20
C LEU A 85 3.20 -5.99 8.34
N GLY A 86 2.04 -6.39 7.81
CA GLY A 86 1.50 -7.74 7.97
C GLY A 86 1.26 -8.12 9.44
N ARG A 87 1.05 -7.12 10.31
CA ARG A 87 0.74 -7.24 11.75
C ARG A 87 -0.03 -6.00 12.18
N PRO A 88 -0.84 -6.06 13.26
CA PRO A 88 -1.46 -4.88 13.81
C PRO A 88 -0.42 -3.80 14.15
N ALA A 89 -0.56 -2.61 13.57
CA ALA A 89 0.06 -1.39 14.08
C ALA A 89 -0.65 -1.06 15.39
N GLY A 90 0.08 -1.02 16.50
CA GLY A 90 -0.49 -1.14 17.84
C GLY A 90 -1.72 -0.25 18.04
N ALA A 91 -2.84 -0.87 18.41
CA ALA A 91 -4.06 -0.20 18.82
C ALA A 91 -3.80 0.52 20.15
N ALA A 92 -3.15 1.67 20.09
CA ALA A 92 -3.29 2.66 21.14
C ALA A 92 -4.69 3.25 20.97
N ASP A 93 -5.70 2.54 21.50
CA ASP A 93 -7.03 3.10 21.70
C ASP A 93 -6.88 4.28 22.68
N GLY A 94 -6.67 5.49 22.14
CA GLY A 94 -6.62 6.72 22.91
C GLY A 94 -5.54 7.72 22.48
N ASN A 95 -5.17 8.56 23.45
CA ASN A 95 -4.27 9.70 23.30
C ASN A 95 -2.84 9.39 23.80
N ALA A 96 -2.56 8.14 24.17
CA ALA A 96 -1.29 7.74 24.74
C ALA A 96 -0.20 7.69 23.66
N VAL A 97 0.83 8.53 23.82
CA VAL A 97 2.00 8.56 22.94
C VAL A 97 3.00 7.49 23.41
N THR A 98 3.38 6.60 22.50
CA THR A 98 4.38 5.54 22.74
C THR A 98 5.64 5.80 21.95
N ASP A 99 6.78 5.31 22.44
CA ASP A 99 8.02 5.33 21.66
C ASP A 99 7.86 4.60 20.32
N GLY A 100 8.48 5.14 19.28
CA GLY A 100 8.33 4.67 17.89
C GLY A 100 6.91 4.79 17.30
N GLY A 101 5.98 5.48 17.97
CA GLY A 101 4.60 5.68 17.52
C GLY A 101 4.42 6.86 16.56
N ILE A 102 3.23 6.92 15.95
CA ILE A 102 2.81 8.04 15.09
C ILE A 102 1.77 8.88 15.85
N VAL A 103 1.92 10.20 15.80
CA VAL A 103 1.01 11.14 16.47
C VAL A 103 0.23 11.94 15.42
N LEU A 104 -1.09 11.84 15.46
CA LEU A 104 -2.02 12.67 14.69
C LEU A 104 -2.50 13.85 15.54
N ALA A 105 -2.07 15.06 15.21
CA ALA A 105 -2.41 16.28 15.94
C ALA A 105 -2.58 17.47 15.00
N ARG A 106 -3.30 18.50 15.45
CA ARG A 106 -3.24 19.84 14.85
C ARG A 106 -2.24 20.68 15.62
N ALA A 107 -1.71 21.73 15.01
CA ALA A 107 -0.77 22.65 15.68
C ALA A 107 -1.32 23.21 17.00
N ALA A 108 -2.62 23.48 17.07
CA ALA A 108 -3.30 23.98 18.26
C ALA A 108 -3.42 22.94 19.40
N ASP A 109 -3.30 21.64 19.09
CA ASP A 109 -3.43 20.56 20.06
C ASP A 109 -2.06 20.03 20.54
N LEU A 110 -0.96 20.55 19.99
CA LEU A 110 0.40 20.23 20.40
C LEU A 110 0.87 21.18 21.51
N PRO A 111 1.80 20.74 22.37
CA PRO A 111 2.47 21.63 23.32
C PRO A 111 3.04 22.87 22.62
N ALA A 112 2.93 24.03 23.25
CA ALA A 112 3.39 25.30 22.67
C ALA A 112 4.91 25.34 22.44
N ASP A 113 5.66 24.55 23.21
CA ASP A 113 7.11 24.38 23.14
C ASP A 113 7.55 23.21 22.25
N ALA A 114 6.62 22.51 21.60
CA ALA A 114 6.97 21.43 20.67
C ALA A 114 7.83 21.99 19.54
N ALA A 115 9.00 21.37 19.30
CA ALA A 115 10.00 21.86 18.35
C ALA A 115 9.47 22.03 16.91
N VAL A 116 8.36 21.37 16.57
CA VAL A 116 7.69 21.46 15.27
C VAL A 116 6.82 22.72 15.10
N GLN A 117 6.43 23.40 16.19
CA GLN A 117 5.47 24.52 16.16
C GLN A 117 5.84 25.64 15.17
N PRO A 118 7.10 26.15 15.12
CA PRO A 118 7.44 27.21 14.17
C PRO A 118 7.24 26.82 12.71
N ARG A 119 7.42 25.52 12.39
CA ARG A 119 7.24 25.00 11.03
C ARG A 119 5.77 24.81 10.71
N LEU A 120 4.95 24.37 11.68
CA LEU A 120 3.51 24.18 11.49
C LEU A 120 2.79 25.50 11.15
N GLN A 121 3.24 26.63 11.68
CA GLN A 121 2.66 27.95 11.40
C GLN A 121 2.80 28.38 9.93
N LEU A 122 3.69 27.74 9.16
CA LEU A 122 3.95 28.08 7.76
C LEU A 122 3.11 27.25 6.77
N LEU A 123 2.34 26.28 7.25
CA LEU A 123 1.70 25.24 6.41
C LEU A 123 0.31 25.62 5.86
N GLY A 124 -0.22 26.78 6.23
CA GLY A 124 -1.59 27.18 5.86
C GLY A 124 -2.66 26.28 6.49
N THR A 125 -3.82 26.18 5.84
CA THR A 125 -4.99 25.47 6.38
C THR A 125 -5.05 23.98 6.04
N GLU A 126 -4.23 23.51 5.10
CA GLU A 126 -4.26 22.12 4.60
C GLU A 126 -2.90 21.41 4.63
N GLY A 127 -1.81 22.11 4.98
CA GLY A 127 -0.48 21.51 5.03
C GLY A 127 -0.22 20.67 6.30
N TYR A 128 0.77 19.78 6.21
CA TYR A 128 1.17 18.83 7.26
C TYR A 128 2.70 18.72 7.36
N LEU A 129 3.20 18.19 8.50
CA LEU A 129 4.61 17.94 8.79
C LEU A 129 4.79 16.60 9.51
#